data_AF-A0ABC9Y5E1-F1
#
_entry.id   AF-A0ABC9Y5E1-F1
#
_cell.length_a   1.000
_cell.length_b   1.000
_cell.length_c   1.000
_cell.angle_alpha   90.00
_cell.angle_beta   90.00
_cell.angle_gamma   90.00
#
_symmetry.space_group_name_H-M   'P 1'
#
loop_
_entity.id
_entity.type
_entity.pdbx_description
1 polymer ?
#
loop_
_entity_poly.entity_id
_entity_poly.type
_entity_poly.pdbx_seq_one_letter_code
_entity_poly.pdbx_strand_id
1 'polypeptide(L)'
;MGDFNHPDICWRGNTAEHKQSRKFLECSDDNFLHQVIEEPMRRGAMLDLVLTNKERLVEDVKLKGSFGCNDHEMVEFMIFRVVRRAHRKLTTLNFKGADFCLFRDLLGRIPWDKALEGREAQGTWLVSKDHLLQAQERCIPAKRKSGKTA
;
A
#
# COMPACT_ATOMS: atom_id res chain seq x y z
N MET A 1 -4.93 2.41 12.65
CA MET A 1 -5.06 1.78 13.98
C MET A 1 -3.72 1.89 14.67
N GLY A 2 -3.69 2.25 15.93
CA GLY A 2 -2.49 2.23 16.76
C GLY A 2 -2.75 2.80 18.14
N ASP A 3 -1.79 2.64 19.04
CA ASP A 3 -1.76 3.28 20.34
C ASP A 3 -1.17 4.69 20.22
N PHE A 4 -1.97 5.71 20.56
CA PHE A 4 -1.60 7.12 20.46
C PHE A 4 -1.27 7.76 21.81
N ASN A 5 -1.44 7.06 22.93
CA ASN A 5 -1.07 7.53 24.27
C ASN A 5 -1.63 8.91 24.66
N HIS A 6 -2.89 9.19 24.32
CA HIS A 6 -3.62 10.41 24.70
C HIS A 6 -4.83 10.10 25.61
N PRO A 7 -4.60 9.74 26.89
CA PRO A 7 -5.66 9.29 27.81
C PRO A 7 -6.66 10.39 28.20
N ASP A 8 -6.26 11.66 28.11
CA ASP A 8 -7.04 12.82 28.53
C ASP A 8 -8.01 13.33 27.44
N ILE A 9 -8.07 12.66 26.29
CA ILE A 9 -9.02 13.00 25.22
C ILE A 9 -10.40 12.46 25.56
N CYS A 10 -11.36 13.37 25.70
CA CYS A 10 -12.77 13.05 25.71
C CYS A 10 -13.33 13.07 24.29
N TRP A 11 -13.37 11.91 23.65
CA TRP A 11 -13.87 11.74 22.29
C TRP A 11 -15.34 12.14 22.12
N ARG A 12 -16.17 11.91 23.15
CA ARG A 12 -17.59 12.31 23.14
C ARG A 12 -17.76 13.83 23.20
N GLY A 13 -16.89 14.51 23.94
CA GLY A 13 -16.94 15.96 24.14
C GLY A 13 -16.09 16.75 23.15
N ASN A 14 -15.29 16.06 22.33
CA ASN A 14 -14.23 16.65 21.50
C ASN A 14 -13.33 17.63 22.30
N THR A 15 -12.88 17.21 23.49
CA THR A 15 -12.02 18.03 24.36
C THR A 15 -10.82 17.25 24.87
N ALA A 16 -9.76 17.98 25.23
CA ALA A 16 -8.56 17.41 25.85
C ALA A 16 -7.90 18.40 26.83
N GLU A 17 -7.39 17.88 27.95
CA GLU A 17 -6.80 18.69 29.03
C GLU A 17 -5.37 19.15 28.71
N HIS A 18 -4.59 18.31 28.05
CA HIS A 18 -3.20 18.58 27.73
C HIS A 18 -3.03 19.23 26.35
N LYS A 19 -2.02 20.10 26.25
CA LYS A 19 -1.72 20.83 25.01
C LYS A 19 -1.40 19.88 23.84
N GLN A 20 -0.72 18.78 24.10
CA GLN A 20 -0.36 17.80 23.07
C GLN A 20 -1.59 17.08 22.55
N SER A 21 -2.45 16.61 23.45
CA SER A 21 -3.71 15.94 23.13
C SER A 21 -4.67 16.88 22.38
N ARG A 22 -4.73 18.17 22.74
CA ARG A 22 -5.48 19.18 21.96
C ARG A 22 -4.96 19.32 20.53
N LYS A 23 -3.64 19.43 20.34
CA LYS A 23 -3.05 19.50 19.00
C LYS A 23 -3.34 18.26 18.17
N PHE A 24 -3.33 17.08 18.79
CA PHE A 24 -3.68 15.83 18.13
C PHE A 24 -5.16 15.81 17.71
N LEU A 25 -6.05 16.30 18.57
CA LEU A 25 -7.47 16.40 18.29
C LEU A 25 -7.76 17.40 17.16
N GLU A 26 -7.17 18.60 17.23
CA GLU A 26 -7.21 19.62 16.16
C GLU A 26 -6.71 19.04 14.83
N CYS A 27 -5.58 18.34 14.84
CA CYS A 27 -5.04 17.68 13.65
C CYS A 27 -6.00 16.61 13.11
N SER A 28 -6.65 15.85 13.98
CA SER A 28 -7.62 14.83 13.57
C SER A 28 -8.82 15.47 12.88
N ASP A 29 -9.35 16.54 13.47
CA ASP A 29 -10.48 17.30 12.92
C ASP A 29 -10.13 17.96 11.57
N ASP A 30 -8.97 18.61 11.46
CA ASP A 30 -8.48 19.24 10.22
C ASP A 30 -8.33 18.23 9.06
N ASN A 31 -8.11 16.96 9.38
CA ASN A 31 -7.96 15.88 8.41
C ASN A 31 -9.24 15.05 8.22
N PHE A 32 -10.38 15.48 8.80
CA PHE A 32 -11.65 14.77 8.78
C PHE A 32 -11.54 13.33 9.31
N LEU A 33 -10.63 13.10 10.27
CA LEU A 33 -10.42 11.81 10.88
C LEU A 33 -11.35 11.64 12.07
N HIS A 34 -12.19 10.62 12.01
CA HIS A 34 -13.09 10.27 13.10
C HIS A 34 -12.66 8.94 13.72
N GLN A 35 -12.71 8.88 15.05
CA GLN A 35 -12.47 7.68 15.84
C GLN A 35 -13.71 6.79 15.84
N VAL A 36 -13.55 5.51 15.48
CA VAL A 36 -14.69 4.58 15.30
C VAL A 36 -14.94 3.64 16.48
N ILE A 37 -14.10 3.69 17.51
CA ILE A 37 -14.31 2.90 18.74
C ILE A 37 -15.25 3.71 19.65
N GLU A 38 -16.40 3.12 20.01
CA GLU A 38 -17.43 3.80 20.82
C GLU A 38 -17.31 3.52 22.32
N GLU A 39 -16.83 2.33 22.70
CA GLU A 39 -16.68 1.93 24.10
C GLU A 39 -15.23 2.08 24.55
N PRO A 40 -14.96 2.72 25.71
CA PRO A 40 -13.63 2.73 26.29
C PRO A 40 -13.17 1.30 26.58
N MET A 41 -11.89 1.01 26.31
CA MET A 41 -11.28 -0.22 26.81
C MET A 41 -11.37 -0.26 28.35
N ARG A 42 -11.39 -1.46 28.94
CA ARG A 42 -11.66 -1.76 30.38
C ARG A 42 -11.14 -0.80 31.46
N ARG A 43 -10.13 0.03 31.17
CA ARG A 43 -9.44 0.96 32.08
C ARG A 43 -9.79 2.44 31.87
N GLY A 44 -10.82 2.76 31.09
CA GLY A 44 -11.44 4.08 31.04
C GLY A 44 -10.82 5.08 30.07
N ALA A 45 -9.58 4.86 29.60
CA ALA A 45 -8.93 5.68 28.58
C ALA A 45 -8.84 4.94 27.24
N MET A 46 -9.27 5.60 26.16
CA MET A 46 -9.19 5.06 24.81
C MET A 46 -7.87 5.46 24.16
N LEU A 47 -6.84 4.63 24.35
CA LEU A 47 -5.48 4.84 23.86
C LEU A 47 -5.25 4.28 22.46
N ASP A 48 -5.81 3.10 22.20
CA ASP A 48 -5.85 2.48 20.89
C ASP A 48 -6.96 3.11 20.06
N LEU A 49 -6.58 3.72 18.94
CA LEU A 49 -7.50 4.42 18.04
C LEU A 49 -7.57 3.75 16.67
N VAL A 50 -8.77 3.72 16.10
CA VAL A 50 -9.03 3.39 14.71
C VAL A 50 -9.63 4.65 14.06
N LEU A 51 -8.78 5.40 13.38
CA LEU A 51 -9.18 6.62 12.68
C LEU A 51 -9.55 6.31 11.22
N THR A 52 -10.65 6.90 10.73
CA THR A 52 -11.04 6.87 9.32
C THR A 52 -11.49 8.26 8.87
N ASN A 53 -11.19 8.61 7.61
CA ASN A 53 -11.74 9.79 6.93
C ASN A 53 -12.91 9.46 5.99
N LYS A 54 -13.38 8.21 6.05
CA LYS A 54 -14.50 7.73 5.24
C LYS A 54 -15.50 7.03 6.13
N GLU A 55 -16.71 7.60 6.16
CA GLU A 55 -17.86 6.94 6.76
C GLU A 55 -18.09 5.57 6.10
N ARG A 56 -18.49 4.58 6.90
CA ARG A 56 -18.81 3.20 6.46
C ARG A 56 -17.65 2.43 5.83
N LEU A 57 -16.42 2.96 5.85
CA LEU A 57 -15.23 2.20 5.45
C LEU A 57 -14.89 1.13 6.50
N VAL A 58 -15.12 1.47 7.77
CA VAL A 58 -14.88 0.59 8.91
C VAL A 58 -16.22 0.34 9.60
N GLU A 59 -16.58 -0.93 9.78
CA GLU A 59 -17.81 -1.37 10.43
C GLU A 59 -17.52 -2.57 11.35
N ASP A 60 -18.51 -3.02 12.13
CA ASP A 60 -18.43 -4.16 13.03
C ASP A 60 -17.24 -4.11 14.02
N VAL A 61 -16.98 -2.92 14.57
CA VAL A 61 -15.93 -2.71 15.58
C VAL A 61 -16.31 -3.42 16.89
N LYS A 62 -15.47 -4.34 17.35
CA LYS A 62 -15.68 -5.18 18.54
C LYS A 62 -14.43 -5.23 19.40
N LEU A 63 -14.61 -5.15 20.71
CA LEU A 63 -13.56 -5.42 21.69
C LEU A 63 -13.61 -6.92 22.05
N LYS A 64 -12.50 -7.63 21.84
CA LYS A 64 -12.38 -9.09 22.07
C LYS A 64 -11.73 -9.45 23.41
N GLY A 65 -11.52 -8.48 24.30
CA GLY A 65 -10.86 -8.65 25.59
C GLY A 65 -9.33 -8.71 25.48
N SER A 66 -8.68 -8.91 26.63
CA SER A 66 -7.21 -8.95 26.74
C SER A 66 -6.63 -10.23 26.14
N PHE A 67 -5.59 -10.10 25.32
CA PHE A 67 -4.84 -11.26 24.83
C PHE A 67 -3.71 -11.62 25.80
N GLY A 68 -3.87 -12.72 26.54
CA GLY A 68 -2.90 -13.15 27.55
C GLY A 68 -2.82 -12.19 28.75
N CYS A 69 -1.61 -11.82 29.14
CA CYS A 69 -1.34 -10.86 30.23
C CYS A 69 -1.25 -9.40 29.75
N ASN A 70 -1.62 -9.11 28.50
CA ASN A 70 -1.61 -7.75 27.95
C ASN A 70 -2.71 -6.90 28.59
N ASP A 71 -2.40 -5.67 28.96
CA ASP A 71 -3.35 -4.67 29.44
C ASP A 71 -4.13 -3.98 28.31
N HIS A 72 -3.72 -4.15 27.05
CA HIS A 72 -4.45 -3.76 25.86
C HIS A 72 -5.54 -4.78 25.46
N GLU A 73 -6.69 -4.28 25.01
CA GLU A 73 -7.77 -5.10 24.48
C GLU A 73 -7.65 -5.27 22.96
N MET A 74 -7.98 -6.47 22.47
CA MET A 74 -8.01 -6.72 21.04
C MET A 74 -9.19 -5.98 20.39
N VAL A 75 -8.91 -5.17 19.38
CA VAL A 75 -9.95 -4.53 18.54
C VAL A 75 -10.09 -5.31 17.23
N GLU A 76 -11.27 -5.85 16.98
CA GLU A 76 -11.65 -6.48 15.72
C GLU A 76 -12.59 -5.54 14.96
N PHE A 77 -12.41 -5.40 13.64
CA PHE A 77 -13.30 -4.61 12.79
C PHE A 77 -13.23 -5.09 11.34
N MET A 78 -14.22 -4.71 10.53
CA MET A 78 -14.27 -5.01 9.10
C MET A 78 -13.97 -3.76 8.27
N ILE A 79 -13.14 -3.92 7.23
CA ILE A 79 -12.87 -2.86 6.24
C ILE A 79 -13.70 -3.13 4.98
N PHE A 80 -14.73 -2.33 4.74
CA PHE A 80 -15.56 -2.42 3.55
C PHE A 80 -14.88 -1.75 2.34
N ARG A 81 -14.56 -2.55 1.31
CA ARG A 81 -14.09 -2.03 0.02
C ARG A 81 -15.08 -2.37 -1.07
N VAL A 82 -15.69 -1.34 -1.68
CA VAL A 82 -16.36 -1.49 -2.98
C VAL A 82 -15.29 -1.64 -4.04
N VAL A 83 -14.91 -2.88 -4.36
CA VAL A 83 -14.00 -3.15 -5.47
C VAL A 83 -14.80 -3.10 -6.76
N ARG A 84 -14.82 -1.93 -7.41
CA ARG A 84 -15.13 -1.88 -8.84
C ARG A 84 -13.98 -2.58 -9.57
N ARG A 85 -14.15 -3.88 -9.84
CA ARG A 85 -13.21 -4.65 -10.64
C ARG A 85 -13.28 -4.12 -12.07
N ALA A 86 -12.46 -3.12 -12.37
CA ALA A 86 -12.15 -2.84 -13.76
C ALA A 86 -11.50 -4.10 -14.32
N HIS A 87 -12.17 -4.78 -15.25
CA HIS A 87 -11.54 -5.81 -16.07
C HIS A 87 -10.51 -5.14 -16.97
N ARG A 88 -9.37 -4.75 -16.39
CA ARG A 88 -8.21 -4.35 -17.17
C ARG A 88 -7.71 -5.61 -17.85
N LYS A 89 -7.88 -5.69 -19.16
CA LYS A 89 -7.20 -6.67 -20.01
C LYS A 89 -5.70 -6.36 -19.92
N LEU A 90 -5.05 -6.88 -18.89
CA LEU A 90 -3.61 -6.70 -18.71
C LEU A 90 -2.91 -7.71 -19.62
N THR A 91 -2.11 -7.19 -20.54
CA THR A 91 -1.16 -7.99 -21.31
C THR A 91 0.13 -8.06 -20.50
N THR A 92 0.64 -9.26 -20.25
CA THR A 92 1.89 -9.52 -19.52
C THR A 92 2.83 -10.33 -20.41
N LEU A 93 4.14 -10.09 -20.32
CA LEU A 93 5.12 -10.90 -21.04
C LEU A 93 5.17 -12.34 -20.53
N ASN A 94 5.22 -13.30 -21.45
CA ASN A 94 5.29 -14.73 -21.16
C ASN A 94 6.73 -15.23 -21.28
N PHE A 95 7.52 -15.04 -20.22
CA PHE A 95 8.92 -15.48 -20.16
C PHE A 95 9.10 -16.99 -20.33
N LYS A 96 8.07 -17.81 -20.02
CA LYS A 96 8.12 -19.26 -20.25
C LYS A 96 8.20 -19.62 -21.74
N GLY A 97 7.66 -18.76 -22.61
CA GLY A 97 7.71 -18.93 -24.06
C GLY A 97 8.74 -18.03 -24.75
N ALA A 98 9.70 -17.48 -24.00
CA ALA A 98 10.71 -16.61 -24.57
C ALA A 98 11.76 -17.40 -25.37
N ASP A 99 12.18 -16.85 -26.50
CA ASP A 99 13.33 -17.34 -27.25
C ASP A 99 14.61 -16.70 -26.70
N PHE A 100 15.23 -17.36 -25.72
CA PHE A 100 16.47 -16.89 -25.10
C PHE A 100 17.71 -17.02 -26.01
N CYS A 101 17.65 -17.89 -27.03
CA CYS A 101 18.72 -18.00 -28.01
C CYS A 101 18.74 -16.73 -28.87
N LEU A 102 17.59 -16.37 -29.45
CA LEU A 102 17.44 -15.14 -30.22
C LEU A 102 17.73 -13.89 -29.38
N PHE A 103 17.27 -13.86 -28.12
CA PHE A 103 17.52 -12.73 -27.22
C PHE A 103 19.03 -12.49 -27.00
N ARG A 104 19.79 -13.56 -26.76
CA ARG A 104 21.25 -13.49 -26.61
C ARG A 104 21.94 -13.07 -27.89
N ASP A 105 21.50 -13.59 -29.04
CA ASP A 105 22.07 -13.24 -30.34
C ASP A 105 21.85 -11.76 -30.67
N LEU A 106 20.65 -11.22 -30.38
CA LEU A 106 20.34 -9.82 -30.59
C LEU A 106 21.22 -8.91 -29.72
N LEU A 107 21.42 -9.26 -28.44
CA LEU A 107 22.28 -8.47 -27.55
C LEU A 107 23.76 -8.64 -27.85
N GLY A 108 24.19 -9.83 -28.30
CA GLY A 108 25.58 -10.13 -28.63
C GLY A 108 26.05 -9.47 -29.93
N ARG A 109 25.14 -9.10 -30.83
CA ARG A 109 25.45 -8.39 -32.10
C ARG A 109 25.65 -6.89 -31.92
N ILE A 110 25.35 -6.34 -30.75
CA ILE A 110 25.49 -4.90 -30.49
C ILE A 110 26.97 -4.59 -30.26
N PRO A 111 27.58 -3.65 -31.00
CA PRO A 111 28.92 -3.16 -30.73
C PRO A 111 28.90 -2.25 -29.50
N TRP A 112 28.89 -2.88 -28.30
CA TRP A 112 28.75 -2.18 -27.02
C TRP A 112 29.87 -1.18 -26.75
N ASP A 113 31.07 -1.46 -27.24
CA ASP A 113 32.21 -0.55 -27.22
C ASP A 113 31.86 0.80 -27.84
N LYS A 114 31.29 0.80 -29.05
CA LYS A 114 30.88 2.02 -29.77
C LYS A 114 29.59 2.62 -29.23
N ALA A 115 28.64 1.76 -28.83
CA ALA A 115 27.34 2.22 -28.37
C ALA A 115 27.43 3.01 -27.05
N LEU A 116 28.41 2.69 -26.21
CA LEU A 116 28.59 3.25 -24.87
C LEU A 116 29.75 4.25 -24.77
N GLU A 117 30.56 4.42 -25.82
CA GLU A 117 31.72 5.31 -25.84
C GLU A 117 31.34 6.77 -25.51
N GLY A 118 32.12 7.40 -24.64
CA GLY A 118 31.98 8.83 -24.30
C GLY A 118 30.69 9.22 -23.56
N ARG A 119 29.86 8.25 -23.17
CA ARG A 119 28.61 8.50 -22.46
C ARG A 119 28.81 8.54 -20.95
N GLU A 120 28.10 9.45 -20.29
CA GLU A 120 27.93 9.43 -18.84
C GLU A 120 27.10 8.22 -18.38
N ALA A 121 27.17 7.89 -17.09
CA ALA A 121 26.50 6.73 -16.53
C ALA A 121 24.99 6.64 -16.88
N GLN A 122 24.29 7.78 -16.84
CA GLN A 122 22.87 7.84 -17.17
C GLN A 122 22.62 7.59 -18.68
N GLY A 123 23.46 8.16 -19.55
CA GLY A 123 23.38 7.95 -21.00
C GLY A 123 23.65 6.49 -21.38
N THR A 124 24.66 5.88 -20.75
CA THR A 124 25.00 4.46 -20.90
C THR A 124 23.85 3.56 -20.47
N TRP A 125 23.20 3.87 -19.33
CA TRP A 125 22.04 3.12 -18.85
C TRP A 125 20.85 3.20 -19.83
N LEU A 126 20.53 4.38 -20.34
CA LEU A 126 19.41 4.56 -21.27
C LEU A 126 19.60 3.77 -22.55
N VAL A 127 20.80 3.80 -23.14
CA VAL A 127 21.13 3.03 -24.35
C VAL A 127 21.05 1.53 -24.09
N SER A 128 21.59 1.07 -22.95
CA SER A 128 21.54 -0.34 -22.56
C SER A 128 20.10 -0.82 -22.37
N LYS A 129 19.29 -0.02 -21.69
CA LYS A 129 17.87 -0.30 -21.44
C LYS A 129 17.06 -0.34 -22.73
N ASP A 130 17.30 0.59 -23.66
CA ASP A 130 16.60 0.64 -24.94
C ASP A 130 16.83 -0.65 -25.76
N HIS A 131 18.09 -1.05 -25.93
CA HIS A 131 18.42 -2.28 -26.65
C HIS A 131 17.86 -3.53 -25.96
N LEU A 132 17.88 -3.57 -24.62
CA LEU A 132 17.29 -4.65 -23.84
C LEU A 132 15.79 -4.76 -24.07
N LEU A 133 15.08 -3.63 -24.06
CA LEU A 133 13.63 -3.59 -24.28
C LEU A 133 13.25 -3.96 -25.72
N GLN A 134 14.03 -3.53 -26.72
CA GLN A 134 13.83 -3.93 -28.11
C GLN A 134 14.03 -5.44 -28.30
N ALA A 135 15.07 -6.02 -27.69
CA ALA A 135 15.29 -7.47 -27.72
C ALA A 135 14.14 -8.21 -27.00
N GLN A 136 13.67 -7.67 -25.88
CA GLN A 136 12.58 -8.25 -25.10
C GLN A 136 11.28 -8.30 -25.90
N GLU A 137 10.94 -7.23 -26.62
CA GLU A 137 9.73 -7.15 -27.44
C GLU A 137 9.74 -8.18 -28.58
N ARG A 138 10.91 -8.46 -29.17
CA ARG A 138 11.05 -9.42 -30.27
C ARG A 138 11.06 -10.87 -29.80
N CYS A 139 11.57 -11.14 -28.60
CA CYS A 139 11.84 -12.51 -28.15
C CYS A 139 10.80 -13.04 -27.15
N ILE A 140 10.01 -12.16 -26.51
CA ILE A 140 9.12 -12.57 -25.42
C ILE A 140 7.66 -12.31 -25.82
N PRO A 141 6.88 -13.38 -26.07
CA PRO A 141 5.50 -13.21 -26.50
C PRO A 141 4.64 -12.62 -25.38
N ALA A 142 3.67 -11.80 -25.77
CA ALA A 142 2.72 -11.20 -24.86
C ALA A 142 1.54 -12.17 -24.59
N LYS A 143 1.15 -12.34 -23.33
CA LYS A 143 0.01 -13.16 -22.90
C LYS A 143 -1.03 -12.31 -22.21
N ARG A 144 -2.30 -12.51 -22.57
CA ARG A 144 -3.43 -11.89 -21.87
C ARG A 144 -3.67 -12.59 -20.54
N LYS A 145 -3.76 -11.84 -19.46
CA LYS A 145 -4.22 -12.37 -18.18
C LYS A 145 -5.75 -12.45 -18.22
N SER A 146 -6.30 -13.66 -18.30
CA SER A 146 -7.74 -13.85 -18.06
C SER A 146 -8.02 -13.59 -16.58
N GLY A 147 -9.04 -12.79 -16.29
CA GLY A 147 -9.54 -12.67 -14.93
C GLY A 147 -10.01 -14.04 -14.45
N LYS A 148 -9.70 -14.40 -13.20
CA LYS A 148 -10.37 -15.54 -12.56
C LYS A 148 -11.86 -15.20 -12.47
N THR A 149 -12.71 -15.93 -13.20
CA THR A 149 -14.12 -16.06 -12.85
C THR A 149 -14.17 -16.68 -11.45
N ALA A 150 -14.91 -16.04 -10.55
CA ALA A 150 -15.18 -16.56 -9.22
C ALA A 150 -16.16 -17.73 -9.32
#